data_AF-A0A1B6KAG1-F1
#
_entry.id   AF-A0A1B6KAG1-F1
#
_cell.length_a   1.000
_cell.length_b   1.000
_cell.length_c   1.000
_cell.angle_alpha   90.00
_cell.angle_beta   90.00
_cell.angle_gamma   90.00
#
_symmetry.space_group_name_H-M   'P 1'
#
loop_
_entity.id
_entity.type
_entity.pdbx_description
1 polymer ?
#
loop_
_entity_poly.entity_id
_entity_poly.type
_entity_poly.pdbx_seq_one_letter_code
_entity_poly.pdbx_strand_id
1 'polypeptide(L)'
;MFLSTFPLCKDFKEYHRNNLAKVGRINKAIMNYHANAEREQKKEQERIEKERMRRLMAEDEEGYRKLIDQKKDKRLAFLLSQTDEYIGNLTEMVKQHKMEQKRKQQEEMKKKKKKKRLKVNADGEVIEGAEDDNSQMSDMHVTVADSATGKQLSGEDAPLASQLNEWLEAHPGWIVIEEDSEDEEEDSDEEEEGGERKKPDKREGQGETKEVIKKPKVEDDEYKTTTEEHTYYSIAHTIHEIVTEQASIMINGKLKEYQIKGLEWLVSLFNNNLNGILADEMGLGKTIQTIGLITYLMEKKKVNGPFLIIVPLSTLSNWVLEFEKWAPSVHVVAYKGSPGMRRTLQSQMRATKFNVLLTTYEYVIKDKAVLAKLHWKYMIIDEGHRMKNHHCKLTQVLNTHYTAPHRLLLTGTPLQNKLPELWALLNFLLPSIFKSCSTFEQWFNAPFAT
;
A
#
# COMPACT_ATOMS: atom_id res chain seq x y z
N MET A 1 -67.35 26.57 76.69
CA MET A 1 -67.00 26.19 75.30
C MET A 1 -65.76 26.89 74.74
N PHE A 2 -65.51 28.18 75.00
CA PHE A 2 -64.35 28.90 74.41
C PHE A 2 -62.97 28.61 75.03
N LEU A 3 -62.90 28.04 76.24
CA LEU A 3 -61.63 27.76 76.92
C LEU A 3 -60.93 26.47 76.46
N SER A 4 -61.68 25.52 75.87
CA SER A 4 -61.12 24.26 75.33
C SER A 4 -60.65 24.36 73.88
N THR A 5 -61.04 25.40 73.15
CA THR A 5 -60.68 25.61 71.74
C THR A 5 -59.31 26.28 71.56
N PHE A 6 -58.85 27.04 72.55
CA PHE A 6 -57.57 27.76 72.48
C PHE A 6 -56.34 26.83 72.51
N PRO A 7 -56.27 25.82 73.39
CA PRO A 7 -55.18 24.82 73.37
C PRO A 7 -55.16 24.04 72.06
N LEU A 8 -56.32 23.59 71.58
CA LEU A 8 -56.44 22.85 70.32
C LEU A 8 -55.95 23.67 69.10
N CYS A 9 -56.25 24.96 69.08
CA CYS A 9 -55.78 25.86 68.02
C CYS A 9 -54.25 26.10 68.10
N LYS A 10 -53.68 26.10 69.30
CA LYS A 10 -52.22 26.19 69.52
C LYS A 10 -51.52 24.90 69.07
N ASP A 11 -52.05 23.74 69.45
CA ASP A 11 -51.53 22.42 69.07
C ASP A 11 -51.62 22.21 67.56
N PHE A 12 -52.71 22.66 66.92
CA PHE A 12 -52.87 22.61 65.47
C PHE A 12 -51.82 23.49 64.73
N LYS A 13 -51.57 24.71 65.23
CA LYS A 13 -50.52 25.58 64.69
C LYS A 13 -49.12 24.98 64.86
N GLU A 14 -48.87 24.34 65.99
CA GLU A 14 -47.60 23.67 66.29
C GLU A 14 -47.40 22.42 65.43
N TYR A 15 -48.45 21.62 65.22
CA TYR A 15 -48.46 20.49 64.30
C TYR A 15 -48.13 20.92 62.86
N HIS A 16 -48.80 21.96 62.34
CA HIS A 16 -48.51 22.46 60.99
C HIS A 16 -47.09 23.03 60.85
N ARG A 17 -46.59 23.72 61.88
CA ARG A 17 -45.21 24.21 61.92
C ARG A 17 -44.20 23.06 61.92
N ASN A 18 -44.44 22.02 62.70
CA ASN A 18 -43.61 20.83 62.74
C ASN A 18 -43.64 20.06 61.41
N ASN A 19 -44.79 20.00 60.75
CA ASN A 19 -44.92 19.36 59.45
C ASN A 19 -44.17 20.13 58.35
N LEU A 20 -44.27 21.46 58.32
CA LEU A 20 -43.47 22.32 57.43
C LEU A 20 -41.96 22.14 57.67
N ALA A 21 -41.52 22.09 58.93
CA ALA A 21 -40.13 21.84 59.28
C ALA A 21 -39.66 20.43 58.89
N LYS A 22 -40.56 19.43 58.91
CA LYS A 22 -40.27 18.06 58.45
C LYS A 22 -40.13 18.03 56.92
N VAL A 23 -41.03 18.66 56.17
CA VAL A 23 -40.96 18.79 54.71
C VAL A 23 -39.67 19.52 54.29
N GLY A 24 -39.31 20.62 54.97
CA GLY A 24 -38.07 21.35 54.71
C GLY A 24 -36.81 20.50 54.93
N ARG A 25 -36.79 19.64 55.96
CA ARG A 25 -35.70 18.69 56.20
C ARG A 25 -35.60 17.62 55.11
N ILE A 26 -36.74 17.09 54.65
CA ILE A 26 -36.78 16.10 53.56
C ILE A 26 -36.26 16.72 52.25
N ASN A 27 -36.72 17.93 51.89
CA ASN A 27 -36.25 18.61 50.69
C ASN A 27 -34.73 18.85 50.72
N LYS A 28 -34.17 19.25 51.87
CA LYS A 28 -32.73 19.41 52.03
C LYS A 28 -31.96 18.08 51.89
N ALA A 29 -32.52 16.99 52.41
CA ALA A 29 -31.93 15.66 52.26
C ALA A 29 -31.93 15.18 50.80
N ILE A 30 -33.03 15.42 50.06
CA ILE A 30 -33.14 15.09 48.63
C ILE A 30 -32.12 15.89 47.80
N MET A 31 -32.01 17.21 48.04
CA MET A 31 -31.02 18.04 47.34
C MET A 31 -29.58 17.57 47.58
N ASN A 32 -29.24 17.21 48.82
CA ASN A 32 -27.93 16.66 49.16
C ASN A 32 -27.68 15.29 48.51
N TYR A 33 -28.71 14.43 48.41
CA TYR A 33 -28.61 13.16 47.72
C TYR A 33 -28.28 13.35 46.23
N HIS A 34 -28.99 14.25 45.54
CA HIS A 34 -28.69 14.55 44.14
C HIS A 34 -27.30 15.14 43.95
N ALA A 35 -26.88 16.08 44.80
CA ALA A 35 -25.54 16.67 44.73
C ALA A 35 -24.43 15.64 44.97
N ASN A 36 -24.64 14.67 45.88
CA ASN A 36 -23.71 13.57 46.11
C ASN A 36 -23.70 12.58 44.94
N ALA A 37 -24.87 12.21 44.41
CA ALA A 37 -24.99 11.31 43.26
C ALA A 37 -24.31 11.91 42.02
N GLU A 38 -24.48 13.20 41.76
CA GLU A 38 -23.82 13.91 40.65
C GLU A 38 -22.30 13.95 40.85
N ARG A 39 -21.83 14.18 42.08
CA ARG A 39 -20.39 14.15 42.40
C ARG A 39 -19.80 12.75 42.23
N GLU A 40 -20.51 11.70 42.61
CA GLU A 40 -20.08 10.32 42.40
C GLU A 40 -20.05 9.96 40.91
N GLN A 41 -21.09 10.34 40.15
CA GLN A 41 -21.10 10.17 38.70
C GLN A 41 -19.93 10.87 38.03
N LYS A 42 -19.62 12.12 38.44
CA LYS A 42 -18.48 12.86 37.90
C LYS A 42 -17.14 12.17 38.21
N LYS A 43 -16.95 11.68 39.44
CA LYS A 43 -15.75 10.94 39.83
C LYS A 43 -15.60 9.62 39.06
N GLU A 44 -16.70 8.90 38.88
CA GLU A 44 -16.70 7.65 38.11
C GLU A 44 -16.38 7.93 36.64
N GLN A 45 -16.93 9.00 36.08
CA GLN A 45 -16.63 9.41 34.71
C GLN A 45 -15.17 9.82 34.52
N GLU A 46 -14.59 10.59 35.45
CA GLU A 46 -13.17 10.94 35.46
C GLU A 46 -12.28 9.68 35.60
N ARG A 47 -12.68 8.70 36.42
CA ARG A 47 -11.96 7.43 36.57
C ARG A 47 -11.97 6.62 35.28
N ILE A 48 -13.13 6.50 34.63
CA ILE A 48 -13.28 5.80 33.35
C ILE A 48 -12.46 6.49 32.26
N GLU A 49 -12.48 7.82 32.19
CA GLU A 49 -11.66 8.58 31.23
C GLU A 49 -10.17 8.39 31.48
N LYS A 50 -9.74 8.39 32.74
CA LYS A 50 -8.34 8.13 33.11
C LYS A 50 -7.92 6.71 32.76
N GLU A 51 -8.78 5.72 32.94
CA GLU A 51 -8.52 4.33 32.56
C GLU A 51 -8.48 4.16 31.04
N ARG A 52 -9.41 4.81 30.32
CA ARG A 52 -9.40 4.89 28.85
C ARG A 52 -8.09 5.46 28.32
N MET A 53 -7.64 6.60 28.87
CA MET A 53 -6.38 7.24 28.48
C MET A 53 -5.17 6.38 28.84
N ARG A 54 -5.20 5.68 29.97
CA ARG A 54 -4.13 4.75 30.36
C ARG A 54 -4.01 3.58 29.38
N ARG A 55 -5.14 2.97 28.97
CA ARG A 55 -5.11 1.86 27.99
C ARG A 55 -4.67 2.32 26.60
N LEU A 56 -5.10 3.52 26.18
CA LEU A 56 -4.60 4.16 24.96
C LEU A 56 -3.08 4.42 25.00
N MET A 57 -2.57 4.91 26.13
CA MET A 57 -1.12 5.13 26.32
C MET A 57 -0.31 3.85 26.44
N ALA A 58 -0.96 2.72 26.72
CA ALA A 58 -0.36 1.40 26.80
C ALA A 58 -0.55 0.59 25.50
N GLU A 59 -1.09 1.20 24.44
CA GLU A 59 -1.33 0.58 23.12
C GLU A 59 -2.21 -0.69 23.16
N ASP A 60 -3.01 -0.87 24.23
CA ASP A 60 -3.93 -2.00 24.39
C ASP A 60 -5.27 -1.74 23.67
N GLU A 61 -5.31 -2.08 22.37
CA GLU A 61 -6.48 -1.90 21.51
C GLU A 61 -7.68 -2.78 21.94
N GLU A 62 -7.44 -4.00 22.41
CA GLU A 62 -8.49 -4.95 22.78
C GLU A 62 -9.19 -4.52 24.07
N GLY A 63 -8.41 -4.09 25.07
CA GLY A 63 -8.91 -3.52 26.31
C GLY A 63 -9.63 -2.19 26.09
N TYR A 64 -9.23 -1.39 25.10
CA TYR A 64 -9.91 -0.16 24.71
C TYR A 64 -11.27 -0.43 24.02
N ARG A 65 -11.34 -1.39 23.10
CA ARG A 65 -12.61 -1.79 22.44
C ARG A 65 -13.66 -2.29 23.43
N LYS A 66 -13.28 -3.18 24.36
CA LYS A 66 -14.20 -3.68 25.41
C LYS A 66 -14.77 -2.55 26.28
N LEU A 67 -13.99 -1.49 26.51
CA LEU A 67 -14.43 -0.34 27.29
C LEU A 67 -15.45 0.53 26.52
N ILE A 68 -15.29 0.65 25.19
CA ILE A 68 -16.24 1.37 24.31
C ILE A 68 -17.58 0.64 24.25
N ASP A 69 -17.55 -0.68 24.08
CA ASP A 69 -18.76 -1.52 24.04
C ASP A 69 -19.53 -1.44 25.37
N GLN A 70 -18.82 -1.43 26.51
CA GLN A 70 -19.42 -1.24 27.83
C GLN A 70 -20.04 0.14 28.03
N LYS A 71 -19.41 1.20 27.51
CA LYS A 71 -19.92 2.57 27.67
C LYS A 71 -21.18 2.84 26.85
N LYS A 72 -21.65 1.86 26.06
CA LYS A 72 -22.71 2.03 25.06
C LYS A 72 -22.44 3.27 24.22
N ASP A 73 -21.18 3.53 23.88
CA ASP A 73 -20.82 4.61 22.98
C ASP A 73 -21.17 4.14 21.56
N LYS A 74 -22.48 3.99 21.34
CA LYS A 74 -23.09 3.38 20.16
C LYS A 74 -22.56 4.03 18.90
N ARG A 75 -22.26 5.32 18.98
CA ARG A 75 -21.64 6.08 17.90
C ARG A 75 -20.23 5.56 17.59
N LEU A 76 -19.33 5.50 18.57
CA LEU A 76 -17.96 5.08 18.32
C LEU A 76 -17.85 3.60 17.90
N ALA A 77 -18.64 2.73 18.53
CA ALA A 77 -18.75 1.33 18.11
C ALA A 77 -19.32 1.19 16.68
N PHE A 78 -20.34 1.99 16.33
CA PHE A 78 -20.87 2.06 14.97
C PHE A 78 -19.81 2.55 13.97
N LEU A 79 -19.06 3.60 14.29
CA LEU A 79 -17.97 4.11 13.43
C LEU A 79 -16.86 3.07 13.21
N LEU A 80 -16.47 2.34 14.27
CA LEU A 80 -15.48 1.28 14.14
C LEU A 80 -16.01 0.14 13.27
N SER A 81 -17.26 -0.31 13.48
CA SER A 81 -17.87 -1.35 12.65
C SER A 81 -17.98 -0.95 11.18
N GLN A 82 -18.30 0.32 10.89
CA GLN A 82 -18.30 0.85 9.52
C GLN A 82 -16.90 0.93 8.92
N THR A 83 -15.89 1.22 9.74
CA THR A 83 -14.49 1.25 9.30
C THR A 83 -14.01 -0.16 8.96
N ASP A 84 -14.37 -1.17 9.77
CA ASP A 84 -14.03 -2.57 9.54
C ASP A 84 -14.71 -3.10 8.26
N GLU A 85 -15.99 -2.81 8.06
CA GLU A 85 -16.72 -3.15 6.82
C GLU A 85 -16.06 -2.48 5.60
N TYR A 86 -15.65 -1.21 5.74
CA TYR A 86 -14.93 -0.50 4.69
C TYR A 86 -13.58 -1.14 4.37
N ILE A 87 -12.79 -1.48 5.39
CA ILE A 87 -11.49 -2.14 5.20
C ILE A 87 -11.68 -3.50 4.52
N GLY A 88 -12.73 -4.26 4.89
CA GLY A 88 -13.11 -5.49 4.21
C GLY A 88 -13.38 -5.29 2.71
N ASN A 89 -14.26 -4.34 2.39
CA ASN A 89 -14.59 -3.99 1.01
C ASN A 89 -13.37 -3.50 0.21
N LEU A 90 -12.53 -2.66 0.81
CA LEU A 90 -11.30 -2.16 0.19
C LEU A 90 -10.30 -3.30 -0.07
N THR A 91 -10.17 -4.22 0.88
CA THR A 91 -9.32 -5.41 0.77
C THR A 91 -9.77 -6.27 -0.41
N GLU A 92 -11.07 -6.50 -0.57
CA GLU A 92 -11.61 -7.23 -1.71
C GLU A 92 -11.33 -6.50 -3.03
N MET A 93 -11.54 -5.18 -3.09
CA MET A 93 -11.24 -4.38 -4.28
C MET A 93 -9.74 -4.43 -4.65
N VAL A 94 -8.84 -4.42 -3.66
CA VAL A 94 -7.40 -4.57 -3.88
C VAL A 94 -7.05 -5.96 -4.39
N LYS A 95 -7.65 -7.03 -3.83
CA LYS A 95 -7.49 -8.41 -4.34
C LYS A 95 -7.93 -8.50 -5.80
N GLN A 96 -9.11 -7.99 -6.13
CA GLN A 96 -9.63 -7.97 -7.51
C GLN A 96 -8.71 -7.17 -8.45
N HIS A 97 -8.19 -6.01 -8.00
CA HIS A 97 -7.25 -5.22 -8.78
C HIS A 97 -5.95 -5.99 -9.07
N LYS A 98 -5.37 -6.67 -8.07
CA LYS A 98 -4.18 -7.52 -8.25
C LYS A 98 -4.42 -8.62 -9.27
N MET A 99 -5.56 -9.31 -9.19
CA MET A 99 -5.93 -10.34 -10.17
C MET A 99 -6.06 -9.78 -11.59
N GLU A 100 -6.71 -8.63 -11.75
CA GLU A 100 -6.88 -8.01 -13.07
C GLU A 100 -5.54 -7.58 -13.68
N GLN A 101 -4.62 -7.04 -12.88
CA GLN A 101 -3.27 -6.69 -13.33
C GLN A 101 -2.47 -7.93 -13.74
N LYS A 102 -2.50 -9.01 -12.94
CA LYS A 102 -1.83 -10.29 -13.27
C LYS A 102 -2.36 -10.83 -14.61
N ARG A 103 -3.68 -10.82 -14.81
CA ARG A 103 -4.31 -11.23 -16.09
C ARG A 103 -3.84 -10.37 -17.27
N LYS A 104 -3.82 -9.04 -17.13
CA LYS A 104 -3.34 -8.14 -18.20
C LYS A 104 -1.87 -8.40 -18.56
N GLN A 105 -1.02 -8.62 -17.56
CA GLN A 105 0.39 -8.95 -17.78
C GLN A 105 0.56 -10.29 -18.51
N GLN A 106 -0.17 -11.32 -18.10
CA GLN A 106 -0.17 -12.62 -18.78
C GLN A 106 -0.65 -12.51 -20.25
N GLU A 107 -1.72 -11.75 -20.51
CA GLU A 107 -2.21 -11.51 -21.86
C GLU A 107 -1.18 -10.76 -22.73
N GLU A 108 -0.50 -9.76 -22.18
CA GLU A 108 0.57 -9.05 -22.88
C GLU A 108 1.76 -9.97 -23.18
N MET A 109 2.16 -10.81 -22.23
CA MET A 109 3.22 -11.80 -22.44
C MET A 109 2.84 -12.80 -23.54
N LYS A 110 1.61 -13.33 -23.52
CA LYS A 110 1.08 -14.22 -24.56
C LYS A 110 1.07 -13.52 -25.94
N LYS A 111 0.64 -12.25 -26.01
CA LYS A 111 0.68 -11.45 -27.26
C LYS A 111 2.10 -11.23 -27.77
N LYS A 112 3.07 -10.96 -26.88
CA LYS A 112 4.49 -10.81 -27.25
C LYS A 112 5.08 -12.11 -27.76
N LYS A 113 4.84 -13.23 -27.07
CA LYS A 113 5.25 -14.58 -27.52
C LYS A 113 4.65 -14.91 -28.90
N LYS A 114 3.36 -14.66 -29.11
CA LYS A 114 2.69 -14.87 -30.41
C LYS A 114 3.27 -13.99 -31.53
N LYS A 115 3.56 -12.71 -31.26
CA LYS A 115 4.22 -11.80 -32.22
C LYS A 115 5.64 -12.26 -32.57
N LYS A 116 6.41 -12.79 -31.59
CA LYS A 116 7.74 -13.38 -31.86
C LYS A 116 7.61 -14.62 -32.76
N ARG A 117 6.71 -15.55 -32.46
CA ARG A 117 6.46 -16.75 -33.29
C ARG A 117 6.01 -16.41 -34.72
N LEU A 118 5.12 -15.45 -34.89
CA LEU A 118 4.66 -15.01 -36.22
C LEU A 118 5.77 -14.33 -37.05
N LYS A 119 6.71 -13.63 -36.41
CA LYS A 119 7.87 -13.06 -37.12
C LYS A 119 8.87 -14.12 -37.59
N VAL A 120 8.91 -15.28 -36.95
CA VAL A 120 9.78 -16.40 -37.33
C VAL A 120 9.18 -17.21 -38.49
N ASN A 121 7.86 -17.14 -38.72
CA ASN A 121 7.16 -18.02 -39.66
C ASN A 121 6.77 -17.37 -41.00
N ALA A 122 7.23 -16.16 -41.31
CA ALA A 122 6.81 -15.47 -42.53
C ALA A 122 7.72 -15.73 -43.75
N ASP A 123 9.05 -15.87 -43.55
CA ASP A 123 9.99 -15.95 -44.68
C ASP A 123 11.07 -17.05 -44.56
N GLY A 124 11.09 -17.86 -43.50
CA GLY A 124 12.07 -18.95 -43.34
C GLY A 124 13.55 -18.54 -43.28
N GLU A 125 13.86 -17.26 -43.47
CA GLU A 125 15.19 -16.68 -43.35
C GLU A 125 15.31 -15.86 -42.06
N VAL A 126 16.35 -16.16 -41.28
CA VAL A 126 16.81 -15.33 -40.17
C VAL A 126 17.46 -14.09 -40.79
N ILE A 127 16.80 -12.93 -40.68
CA ILE A 127 17.41 -11.67 -41.12
C ILE A 127 18.55 -11.32 -40.15
N GLU A 128 19.79 -11.58 -40.55
CA GLU A 128 20.99 -10.97 -39.98
C GLU A 128 20.92 -9.45 -40.20
N GLY A 129 20.63 -8.71 -39.13
CA GLY A 129 20.51 -7.26 -39.20
C GLY A 129 20.00 -6.57 -37.94
N ALA A 130 20.14 -7.21 -36.78
CA ALA A 130 19.94 -6.56 -35.49
C ALA A 130 21.13 -6.92 -34.60
N GLU A 131 22.24 -6.22 -34.81
CA GLU A 131 23.34 -6.21 -33.87
C GLU A 131 22.86 -5.68 -32.51
N ASP A 132 23.38 -6.34 -31.48
CA ASP A 132 23.33 -6.07 -30.04
C ASP A 132 21.99 -6.18 -29.32
N ASP A 133 21.77 -7.34 -28.67
CA ASP A 133 21.99 -7.47 -27.21
C ASP A 133 21.37 -8.80 -26.67
N ASN A 134 21.82 -9.98 -27.16
CA ASN A 134 21.43 -11.27 -26.56
C ASN A 134 22.34 -12.47 -26.93
N SER A 135 23.60 -12.47 -26.49
CA SER A 135 24.53 -13.61 -26.64
C SER A 135 24.37 -14.68 -25.54
N GLN A 136 23.16 -14.93 -25.03
CA GLN A 136 22.92 -15.90 -23.94
C GLN A 136 22.01 -17.08 -24.31
N MET A 137 21.56 -17.22 -25.56
CA MET A 137 20.77 -18.38 -25.99
C MET A 137 21.53 -19.40 -26.85
N SER A 138 22.75 -19.09 -27.32
CA SER A 138 23.57 -20.02 -28.08
C SER A 138 24.23 -21.10 -27.22
N ASP A 139 24.34 -20.84 -25.91
CA ASP A 139 25.13 -21.64 -24.95
C ASP A 139 24.23 -22.50 -24.04
N MET A 140 22.94 -22.63 -24.35
CA MET A 140 22.01 -23.42 -23.56
C MET A 140 22.06 -24.89 -24.01
N HIS A 141 22.35 -25.80 -23.07
CA HIS A 141 22.34 -27.24 -23.32
C HIS A 141 20.90 -27.76 -23.38
N VAL A 142 20.57 -28.58 -24.39
CA VAL A 142 19.22 -29.10 -24.63
C VAL A 142 19.16 -30.57 -24.23
N THR A 143 18.30 -30.89 -23.28
CA THR A 143 18.10 -32.25 -22.78
C THR A 143 17.58 -33.19 -23.88
N VAL A 144 18.26 -34.33 -24.08
CA VAL A 144 17.92 -35.35 -25.08
C VAL A 144 17.84 -36.73 -24.44
N ALA A 145 17.00 -37.61 -24.96
CA ALA A 145 16.90 -38.99 -24.50
C ALA A 145 16.87 -40.01 -25.63
N ASP A 146 17.47 -41.18 -25.39
CA ASP A 146 17.48 -42.31 -26.29
C ASP A 146 16.12 -43.03 -26.26
N SER A 147 15.46 -43.13 -27.42
CA SER A 147 14.13 -43.76 -27.54
C SER A 147 14.14 -45.28 -27.33
N ALA A 148 15.29 -45.96 -27.46
CA ALA A 148 15.42 -47.40 -27.31
C ALA A 148 15.94 -47.81 -25.93
N THR A 149 16.84 -47.03 -25.34
CA THR A 149 17.48 -47.35 -24.06
C THR A 149 16.93 -46.55 -22.88
N GLY A 150 16.16 -45.48 -23.13
CA GLY A 150 15.60 -44.61 -22.09
C GLY A 150 16.65 -43.76 -21.35
N LYS A 151 17.89 -43.72 -21.85
CA LYS A 151 18.98 -42.96 -21.24
C LYS A 151 18.83 -41.47 -21.59
N GLN A 152 18.82 -40.61 -20.57
CA GLN A 152 18.69 -39.16 -20.70
C GLN A 152 20.04 -38.47 -20.51
N LEU A 153 20.32 -37.46 -21.34
CA LEU A 153 21.46 -36.55 -21.22
C LEU A 153 20.92 -35.13 -20.96
N SER A 154 21.31 -34.53 -19.84
CA SER A 154 20.90 -33.20 -19.37
C SER A 154 22.12 -32.40 -18.90
N GLY A 155 22.06 -31.07 -18.95
CA GLY A 155 23.16 -30.20 -18.50
C GLY A 155 24.38 -30.27 -19.42
N GLU A 156 25.59 -30.22 -18.86
CA GLU A 156 26.85 -30.13 -19.63
C GLU A 156 27.11 -31.29 -20.61
N ASP A 157 26.53 -32.48 -20.33
CA ASP A 157 26.64 -33.67 -21.17
C ASP A 157 25.65 -33.68 -22.36
N ALA A 158 24.70 -32.75 -22.39
CA ALA A 158 23.72 -32.63 -23.47
C ALA A 158 24.23 -31.71 -24.59
N PRO A 159 23.82 -31.88 -25.85
CA PRO A 159 24.27 -31.01 -26.93
C PRO A 159 23.80 -29.57 -26.73
N LEU A 160 24.65 -28.61 -27.12
CA LEU A 160 24.29 -27.20 -27.18
C LEU A 160 23.14 -26.98 -28.18
N ALA A 161 22.23 -26.06 -27.88
CA ALA A 161 21.09 -25.73 -28.74
C ALA A 161 21.52 -25.35 -30.17
N SER A 162 22.72 -24.77 -30.33
CA SER A 162 23.32 -24.41 -31.62
C SER A 162 23.78 -25.61 -32.46
N GLN A 163 24.09 -26.75 -31.82
CA GLN A 163 24.65 -27.97 -32.45
C GLN A 163 23.68 -29.16 -32.40
N LEU A 164 22.47 -28.94 -31.89
CA LEU A 164 21.48 -29.99 -31.64
C LEU A 164 21.10 -30.78 -32.91
N ASN A 165 20.90 -30.09 -34.04
CA ASN A 165 20.54 -30.76 -35.30
C ASN A 165 21.66 -31.66 -35.83
N GLU A 166 22.91 -31.19 -35.86
CA GLU A 166 24.06 -32.02 -36.27
C GLU A 166 24.27 -33.20 -35.32
N TRP A 167 24.06 -33.00 -34.01
CA TRP A 167 24.19 -34.05 -33.01
C TRP A 167 23.11 -35.14 -33.15
N LEU A 168 21.86 -34.76 -33.44
CA LEU A 168 20.76 -35.69 -33.67
C LEU A 168 20.91 -36.48 -34.98
N GLU A 169 21.48 -35.86 -36.03
CA GLU A 169 21.83 -36.58 -37.26
C GLU A 169 22.93 -37.62 -37.03
N ALA A 170 23.89 -37.32 -36.14
CA ALA A 170 24.96 -38.24 -35.76
C ALA A 170 24.49 -39.35 -34.80
N HIS A 171 23.36 -39.17 -34.10
CA HIS A 171 22.81 -40.14 -33.13
C HIS A 171 21.35 -40.53 -33.47
N PRO A 172 21.14 -41.38 -34.50
CA PRO A 172 19.80 -41.84 -34.87
C PRO A 172 19.14 -42.60 -33.71
N GLY A 173 17.97 -42.15 -33.29
CA GLY A 173 17.20 -42.75 -32.18
C GLY A 173 17.14 -41.92 -30.90
N TRP A 174 17.81 -40.78 -30.85
CA TRP A 174 17.66 -39.80 -29.77
C TRP A 174 16.60 -38.76 -30.11
N ILE A 175 15.81 -38.37 -29.11
CA ILE A 175 14.73 -37.38 -29.22
C ILE A 175 14.90 -36.28 -28.18
N VAL A 176 14.51 -35.06 -28.55
CA VAL A 176 14.51 -33.92 -27.64
C VAL A 176 13.36 -34.07 -26.65
N ILE A 177 13.66 -33.96 -25.37
CA ILE A 177 12.64 -33.84 -24.33
C ILE A 177 12.45 -32.35 -24.10
N GLU A 178 11.27 -31.83 -24.45
CA GLU A 178 10.84 -30.51 -23.98
C GLU A 178 10.60 -30.66 -22.47
N GLU A 179 11.55 -30.19 -21.64
CA GLU A 179 11.26 -29.92 -20.24
C GLU A 179 10.26 -28.76 -20.21
N ASP A 180 8.97 -29.12 -20.09
CA ASP A 180 7.94 -28.21 -19.60
C ASP A 180 8.38 -27.77 -18.19
N SER A 181 9.15 -26.67 -18.15
CA SER A 181 9.30 -25.85 -16.95
C SER A 181 7.99 -25.07 -16.75
N GLU A 182 6.93 -25.84 -16.51
CA GLU A 182 5.77 -25.39 -15.78
C GLU A 182 6.11 -25.65 -14.30
N ASP A 183 6.47 -24.58 -13.59
CA ASP A 183 6.30 -24.53 -12.15
C ASP A 183 4.78 -24.68 -11.89
N GLU A 184 4.31 -25.91 -11.83
CA GLU A 184 3.06 -26.27 -11.19
C GLU A 184 3.26 -26.08 -9.69
N GLU A 185 2.95 -24.88 -9.19
CA GLU A 185 2.56 -24.74 -7.79
C GLU A 185 1.20 -25.43 -7.63
N GLU A 186 1.25 -26.69 -7.22
CA GLU A 186 0.11 -27.40 -6.65
C GLU A 186 -0.33 -26.66 -5.37
N ASP A 187 -1.40 -25.87 -5.46
CA ASP A 187 -2.23 -25.51 -4.31
C ASP A 187 -2.95 -26.79 -3.86
N SER A 188 -2.41 -27.46 -2.84
CA SER A 188 -3.08 -28.56 -2.16
C SER A 188 -4.08 -28.00 -1.15
N ASP A 189 -5.32 -27.80 -1.61
CA ASP A 189 -6.50 -27.77 -0.74
C ASP A 189 -6.71 -29.18 -0.18
N GLU A 190 -6.23 -29.46 1.04
CA GLU A 190 -6.62 -30.65 1.80
C GLU A 190 -7.72 -30.28 2.81
N GLU A 191 -8.91 -30.80 2.53
CA GLU A 191 -10.04 -30.93 3.45
C GLU A 191 -9.65 -31.86 4.62
N GLU A 192 -9.57 -31.34 5.86
CA GLU A 192 -9.45 -32.20 7.04
C GLU A 192 -10.82 -32.76 7.45
N GLU A 193 -11.09 -34.01 7.06
CA GLU A 193 -12.01 -34.90 7.77
C GLU A 193 -11.32 -35.55 8.98
N GLY A 194 -12.06 -35.63 10.09
CA GLY A 194 -11.54 -35.94 11.41
C GLY A 194 -11.11 -37.40 11.67
N GLY A 195 -10.36 -37.56 12.76
CA GLY A 195 -10.02 -38.86 13.32
C GLY A 195 -9.34 -38.75 14.68
N GLU A 196 -10.11 -38.91 15.76
CA GLU A 196 -9.60 -39.11 17.12
C GLU A 196 -8.61 -40.29 17.21
N ARG A 197 -7.57 -40.15 18.06
CA ARG A 197 -7.11 -41.23 18.97
C ARG A 197 -6.22 -40.73 20.11
N LYS A 198 -6.46 -41.29 21.29
CA LYS A 198 -5.99 -40.90 22.63
C LYS A 198 -4.63 -41.53 23.03
N LYS A 199 -3.78 -40.71 23.71
CA LYS A 199 -2.96 -40.91 24.96
C LYS A 199 -1.89 -42.05 24.99
N PRO A 200 -0.96 -42.15 25.98
CA PRO A 200 -0.78 -41.39 27.25
C PRO A 200 0.67 -41.02 27.73
N ASP A 201 0.73 -39.99 28.61
CA ASP A 201 1.47 -39.78 29.89
C ASP A 201 3.00 -39.61 30.10
N LYS A 202 3.26 -38.66 31.02
CA LYS A 202 4.25 -38.57 32.13
C LYS A 202 5.71 -38.10 31.90
N ARG A 203 6.06 -36.93 32.48
CA ARG A 203 6.70 -36.79 33.81
C ARG A 203 6.95 -35.33 34.24
N GLU A 204 6.88 -35.13 35.55
CA GLU A 204 7.00 -33.89 36.34
C GLU A 204 8.45 -33.43 36.57
N GLY A 205 8.63 -32.15 36.93
CA GLY A 205 9.84 -31.64 37.58
C GLY A 205 9.74 -30.15 37.96
N GLN A 206 9.62 -29.87 39.26
CA GLN A 206 9.60 -28.54 39.91
C GLN A 206 11.00 -27.89 39.99
N GLY A 207 11.07 -26.55 40.08
CA GLY A 207 12.28 -25.83 40.49
C GLY A 207 12.11 -24.30 40.54
N GLU A 208 12.49 -23.70 41.67
CA GLU A 208 12.17 -22.35 42.16
C GLU A 208 12.93 -21.15 41.52
N THR A 209 12.37 -19.97 41.81
CA THR A 209 12.75 -18.56 41.56
C THR A 209 14.20 -18.15 41.83
N LYS A 210 14.77 -17.29 40.95
CA LYS A 210 15.68 -16.16 41.32
C LYS A 210 15.56 -14.98 40.33
N GLU A 211 15.33 -13.80 40.88
CA GLU A 211 15.37 -12.49 40.21
C GLU A 211 16.79 -12.16 39.69
N VAL A 212 16.88 -11.65 38.46
CA VAL A 212 18.01 -10.82 38.00
C VAL A 212 17.44 -9.66 37.20
N ILE A 213 17.56 -8.46 37.76
CA ILE A 213 17.29 -7.16 37.13
C ILE A 213 18.16 -7.03 35.87
N LYS A 214 17.54 -6.93 34.69
CA LYS A 214 18.18 -6.50 33.45
C LYS A 214 17.41 -5.32 32.83
N LYS A 215 18.20 -4.34 32.42
CA LYS A 215 17.86 -3.05 31.80
C LYS A 215 16.89 -3.19 30.63
N PRO A 216 16.00 -2.21 30.37
CA PRO A 216 15.06 -2.30 29.25
C PRO A 216 15.83 -2.30 27.93
N LYS A 217 15.81 -3.44 27.24
CA LYS A 217 15.96 -3.47 25.79
C LYS A 217 14.63 -3.00 25.22
N VAL A 218 14.71 -2.10 24.25
CA VAL A 218 13.58 -1.72 23.40
C VAL A 218 13.31 -2.95 22.53
N GLU A 219 12.32 -3.74 22.93
CA GLU A 219 11.79 -4.88 22.17
C GLU A 219 10.68 -4.33 21.26
N ASP A 220 11.09 -3.86 20.08
CA ASP A 220 10.24 -3.88 18.89
C ASP A 220 10.27 -5.33 18.39
N ASP A 221 9.28 -6.16 18.75
CA ASP A 221 8.85 -7.37 18.00
C ASP A 221 7.92 -8.26 18.85
N GLU A 222 6.81 -7.72 19.37
CA GLU A 222 5.72 -8.53 19.94
C GLU A 222 4.39 -8.26 19.23
N TYR A 223 4.41 -8.44 17.89
CA TYR A 223 3.23 -8.63 17.05
C TYR A 223 3.24 -10.03 16.45
N LYS A 224 3.34 -11.05 17.31
CA LYS A 224 3.10 -12.44 16.91
C LYS A 224 2.23 -13.12 17.94
N THR A 225 0.93 -12.88 17.88
CA THR A 225 -0.05 -13.80 18.47
C THR A 225 -1.43 -13.61 17.85
N THR A 226 -1.75 -14.56 16.96
CA THR A 226 -3.09 -15.18 16.80
C THR A 226 -4.23 -14.28 16.34
N THR A 227 -4.15 -13.72 15.12
CA THR A 227 -5.24 -13.56 14.12
C THR A 227 -4.70 -12.88 12.84
N GLU A 228 -3.58 -13.37 12.30
CA GLU A 228 -2.78 -12.66 11.29
C GLU A 228 -3.21 -12.83 9.82
N GLU A 229 -4.27 -13.59 9.51
CA GLU A 229 -4.53 -13.93 8.10
C GLU A 229 -5.30 -12.88 7.28
N HIS A 230 -5.85 -11.82 7.88
CA HIS A 230 -6.76 -10.90 7.16
C HIS A 230 -6.56 -9.40 7.42
N THR A 231 -5.36 -8.94 7.78
CA THR A 231 -5.10 -7.49 7.87
C THR A 231 -4.91 -6.90 6.47
N TYR A 232 -5.55 -5.77 6.15
CA TYR A 232 -5.41 -5.09 4.83
C TYR A 232 -3.93 -4.93 4.42
N TYR A 233 -3.06 -4.66 5.38
CA TYR A 233 -1.63 -4.48 5.16
C TYR A 233 -0.95 -5.74 4.59
N SER A 234 -1.19 -6.93 5.15
CA SER A 234 -0.58 -8.17 4.66
C SER A 234 -1.07 -8.53 3.26
N ILE A 235 -2.35 -8.27 2.97
CA ILE A 235 -2.94 -8.50 1.65
C ILE A 235 -2.45 -7.47 0.62
N ALA A 236 -2.24 -6.21 1.01
CA ALA A 236 -1.67 -5.19 0.14
C ALA A 236 -0.18 -5.46 -0.15
N HIS A 237 0.58 -5.83 0.87
CA HIS A 237 2.03 -6.00 0.82
C HIS A 237 2.51 -7.46 0.68
N THR A 238 1.71 -8.34 0.08
CA THR A 238 2.05 -9.79 -0.10
C THR A 238 3.49 -10.07 -0.52
N ILE A 239 4.06 -9.26 -1.42
CA ILE A 239 5.47 -9.35 -1.80
C ILE A 239 6.27 -8.35 -0.97
N HIS A 240 7.04 -8.87 -0.02
CA HIS A 240 7.97 -8.10 0.80
C HIS A 240 9.39 -8.21 0.23
N GLU A 241 10.09 -7.08 0.17
CA GLU A 241 11.50 -7.02 -0.20
C GLU A 241 12.17 -6.04 0.75
N ILE A 242 13.12 -6.54 1.53
CA ILE A 242 13.85 -5.73 2.50
C ILE A 242 14.89 -4.91 1.74
N VAL A 243 14.79 -3.59 1.84
CA VAL A 243 15.77 -2.67 1.26
C VAL A 243 16.72 -2.22 2.36
N THR A 244 17.91 -2.81 2.41
CA THR A 244 18.92 -2.50 3.44
C THR A 244 19.83 -1.33 3.05
N GLU A 245 19.99 -1.08 1.75
CA GLU A 245 20.92 -0.07 1.23
C GLU A 245 20.34 0.68 0.02
N GLN A 246 20.87 1.88 -0.20
CA GLN A 246 20.55 2.67 -1.40
C GLN A 246 21.21 2.06 -2.64
N ALA A 247 20.66 2.35 -3.83
CA ALA A 247 21.28 1.97 -5.09
C ALA A 247 22.69 2.55 -5.23
N SER A 248 23.61 1.77 -5.80
CA SER A 248 25.01 2.16 -6.08
C SER A 248 25.09 3.33 -7.06
N ILE A 249 24.06 3.48 -7.91
CA ILE A 249 23.90 4.64 -8.80
C ILE A 249 23.78 5.95 -8.01
N MET A 250 23.26 5.93 -6.79
CA MET A 250 23.15 7.12 -5.97
C MET A 250 24.48 7.45 -5.28
N ILE A 251 25.07 8.57 -5.70
CA ILE A 251 26.35 9.06 -5.21
C ILE A 251 26.19 10.36 -4.40
N ASN A 252 27.28 10.81 -3.76
CA ASN A 252 27.37 12.10 -3.07
C ASN A 252 26.50 12.27 -1.81
N GLY A 253 25.96 11.18 -1.26
CA GLY A 253 25.26 11.19 0.02
C GLY A 253 24.72 9.81 0.41
N LYS A 254 24.24 9.71 1.66
CA LYS A 254 23.55 8.52 2.17
C LYS A 254 22.09 8.85 2.51
N LEU A 255 21.18 7.95 2.15
CA LEU A 255 19.79 8.00 2.61
C LEU A 255 19.74 7.85 4.14
N LYS A 256 18.85 8.63 4.78
CA LYS A 256 18.53 8.48 6.20
C LYS A 256 17.66 7.24 6.43
N GLU A 257 17.65 6.71 7.64
CA GLU A 257 16.90 5.48 7.98
C GLU A 257 15.41 5.55 7.59
N TYR A 258 14.73 6.67 7.89
CA TYR A 258 13.33 6.85 7.50
C TYR A 258 13.14 6.91 5.97
N GLN A 259 14.15 7.37 5.23
CA GLN A 259 14.13 7.38 3.76
C GLN A 259 14.35 5.99 3.19
N ILE A 260 15.15 5.15 3.85
CA ILE A 260 15.30 3.73 3.51
C ILE A 260 13.98 2.99 3.75
N LYS A 261 13.34 3.18 4.90
CA LYS A 261 12.00 2.61 5.16
C LYS A 261 10.96 3.11 4.15
N GLY A 262 10.98 4.39 3.79
CA GLY A 262 10.13 4.95 2.74
C GLY A 262 10.41 4.33 1.36
N LEU A 263 11.68 4.12 1.02
CA LEU A 263 12.09 3.43 -0.20
C LEU A 263 11.62 1.97 -0.23
N GLU A 264 11.79 1.24 0.87
CA GLU A 264 11.30 -0.13 1.04
C GLU A 264 9.80 -0.22 0.79
N TRP A 265 9.02 0.70 1.39
CA TRP A 265 7.59 0.80 1.16
C TRP A 265 7.25 1.07 -0.32
N LEU A 266 7.94 2.00 -0.97
CA LEU A 266 7.75 2.31 -2.39
C LEU A 266 8.10 1.11 -3.31
N VAL A 267 9.15 0.36 -2.97
CA VAL A 267 9.55 -0.86 -3.69
C VAL A 267 8.51 -1.97 -3.50
N SER A 268 7.99 -2.13 -2.28
CA SER A 268 6.91 -3.07 -2.00
C SER A 268 5.65 -2.73 -2.82
N LEU A 269 5.26 -1.45 -2.91
CA LEU A 269 4.16 -1.04 -3.78
C LEU A 269 4.41 -1.40 -5.25
N PHE A 270 5.64 -1.18 -5.74
CA PHE A 270 6.01 -1.54 -7.10
C PHE A 270 5.87 -3.05 -7.35
N ASN A 271 6.44 -3.88 -6.48
CA ASN A 271 6.37 -5.34 -6.59
C ASN A 271 4.92 -5.86 -6.55
N ASN A 272 4.07 -5.24 -5.74
CA ASN A 272 2.66 -5.61 -5.60
C ASN A 272 1.75 -5.00 -6.68
N ASN A 273 2.30 -4.27 -7.66
CA ASN A 273 1.55 -3.52 -8.68
C ASN A 273 0.51 -2.55 -8.10
N LEU A 274 0.85 -1.95 -6.95
CA LEU A 274 0.03 -0.96 -6.26
C LEU A 274 0.55 0.44 -6.51
N ASN A 275 -0.36 1.40 -6.39
CA ASN A 275 -0.10 2.83 -6.51
C ASN A 275 -0.11 3.46 -5.12
N GLY A 276 0.61 4.57 -4.94
CA GLY A 276 0.86 5.14 -3.62
C GLY A 276 0.77 6.65 -3.53
N ILE A 277 0.63 7.14 -2.30
CA ILE A 277 0.82 8.54 -1.93
C ILE A 277 1.94 8.63 -0.92
N LEU A 278 3.03 9.30 -1.26
CA LEU A 278 4.06 9.67 -0.31
C LEU A 278 3.67 11.00 0.35
N ALA A 279 3.15 10.90 1.57
CA ALA A 279 2.57 12.01 2.33
C ALA A 279 3.48 12.56 3.44
N ASP A 280 4.79 12.28 3.36
CA ASP A 280 5.81 12.78 4.29
C ASP A 280 5.77 14.31 4.41
N GLU A 281 6.08 14.84 5.60
CA GLU A 281 6.20 16.27 5.86
C GLU A 281 7.15 16.97 4.87
N MET A 282 6.92 18.26 4.63
CA MET A 282 7.81 19.09 3.82
C MET A 282 9.23 19.07 4.42
N GLY A 283 10.25 18.94 3.55
CA GLY A 283 11.65 18.92 3.98
C GLY A 283 12.22 17.54 4.32
N LEU A 284 11.41 16.47 4.37
CA LEU A 284 11.90 15.10 4.63
C LEU A 284 12.63 14.44 3.45
N GLY A 285 12.69 15.11 2.29
CA GLY A 285 13.46 14.64 1.13
C GLY A 285 12.70 13.68 0.23
N LYS A 286 11.40 13.90 0.02
CA LYS A 286 10.56 13.15 -0.95
C LYS A 286 11.18 13.05 -2.34
N THR A 287 11.82 14.13 -2.81
CA THR A 287 12.56 14.15 -4.08
C THR A 287 13.69 13.11 -4.07
N ILE A 288 14.50 13.07 -3.00
CA ILE A 288 15.60 12.13 -2.87
C ILE A 288 15.09 10.70 -2.75
N GLN A 289 14.02 10.45 -1.98
CA GLN A 289 13.38 9.13 -1.92
C GLN A 289 12.85 8.69 -3.30
N THR A 290 12.31 9.60 -4.10
CA THR A 290 11.84 9.32 -5.47
C THR A 290 12.99 8.98 -6.41
N ILE A 291 14.11 9.72 -6.32
CA ILE A 291 15.33 9.38 -7.06
C ILE A 291 15.86 8.02 -6.61
N GLY A 292 15.83 7.74 -5.31
CA GLY A 292 16.15 6.44 -4.73
C GLY A 292 15.31 5.31 -5.32
N LEU A 293 14.00 5.52 -5.45
CA LEU A 293 13.10 4.55 -6.09
C LEU A 293 13.50 4.30 -7.54
N ILE A 294 13.66 5.35 -8.35
CA ILE A 294 14.00 5.21 -9.77
C ILE A 294 15.33 4.48 -9.94
N THR A 295 16.37 4.90 -9.21
CA THR A 295 17.70 4.29 -9.28
C THR A 295 17.69 2.84 -8.81
N TYR A 296 16.94 2.52 -7.76
CA TYR A 296 16.74 1.14 -7.30
C TYR A 296 16.07 0.27 -8.37
N LEU A 297 15.00 0.77 -9.00
CA LEU A 297 14.31 0.06 -10.08
C LEU A 297 15.21 -0.16 -11.31
N MET A 298 16.06 0.81 -11.64
CA MET A 298 17.03 0.68 -12.74
C MET A 298 18.11 -0.36 -12.43
N GLU A 299 18.70 -0.31 -11.24
CA GLU A 299 19.84 -1.15 -10.87
C GLU A 299 19.44 -2.58 -10.53
N LYS A 300 18.46 -2.74 -9.63
CA LYS A 300 18.07 -4.05 -9.07
C LYS A 300 16.97 -4.72 -9.88
N LYS A 301 15.95 -3.98 -10.32
CA LYS A 301 14.81 -4.52 -11.10
C LYS A 301 15.03 -4.47 -12.62
N LYS A 302 16.15 -3.89 -13.08
CA LYS A 302 16.49 -3.70 -14.51
C LYS A 302 15.43 -2.95 -15.31
N VAL A 303 14.67 -2.08 -14.65
CA VAL A 303 13.65 -1.22 -15.29
C VAL A 303 14.25 0.14 -15.59
N ASN A 304 14.73 0.33 -16.83
CA ASN A 304 15.41 1.55 -17.26
C ASN A 304 14.48 2.69 -17.74
N GLY A 305 13.16 2.58 -17.50
CA GLY A 305 12.16 3.55 -17.89
C GLY A 305 11.36 3.17 -19.16
N PRO A 306 10.69 4.14 -19.80
CA PRO A 306 10.73 5.57 -19.50
C PRO A 306 9.89 5.93 -18.26
N PHE A 307 10.43 6.79 -17.41
CA PHE A 307 9.79 7.34 -16.22
C PHE A 307 9.30 8.77 -16.47
N LEU A 308 8.05 9.06 -16.11
CA LEU A 308 7.46 10.39 -16.24
C LEU A 308 7.37 11.05 -14.86
N ILE A 309 7.99 12.21 -14.69
CA ILE A 309 7.88 13.01 -13.47
C ILE A 309 7.25 14.35 -13.82
N ILE A 310 6.10 14.63 -13.23
CA ILE A 310 5.33 15.85 -13.43
C ILE A 310 5.47 16.73 -12.20
N VAL A 311 6.03 17.93 -12.39
CA VAL A 311 6.39 18.85 -11.31
C VAL A 311 5.85 20.25 -11.55
N PRO A 312 5.62 21.06 -10.51
CA PRO A 312 5.45 22.50 -10.66
C PRO A 312 6.60 23.14 -11.44
N LEU A 313 6.30 24.15 -12.25
CA LEU A 313 7.33 24.86 -13.04
C LEU A 313 8.45 25.44 -12.16
N SER A 314 8.11 25.89 -10.94
CA SER A 314 9.04 26.46 -9.97
C SER A 314 10.05 25.46 -9.42
N THR A 315 9.69 24.17 -9.32
CA THR A 315 10.55 23.13 -8.74
C THR A 315 11.29 22.32 -9.80
N LEU A 316 10.96 22.47 -11.09
CA LEU A 316 11.59 21.72 -12.19
C LEU A 316 13.11 21.84 -12.20
N SER A 317 13.65 23.05 -12.05
CA SER A 317 15.11 23.25 -12.00
C SER A 317 15.74 22.56 -10.79
N ASN A 318 15.07 22.55 -9.65
CA ASN A 318 15.54 21.85 -8.45
C ASN A 318 15.61 20.34 -8.69
N TRP A 319 14.57 19.75 -9.28
CA TRP A 319 14.58 18.33 -9.64
C TRP A 319 15.75 17.97 -10.56
N VAL A 320 16.07 18.80 -11.55
CA VAL A 320 17.23 18.58 -12.43
C VAL A 320 18.53 18.59 -11.63
N LEU A 321 18.73 19.59 -10.76
CA LEU A 321 19.93 19.69 -9.92
C LEU A 321 20.07 18.50 -8.96
N GLU A 322 18.97 18.01 -8.39
CA GLU A 322 19.00 16.83 -7.52
C GLU A 322 19.38 15.56 -8.30
N PHE A 323 18.89 15.37 -9.53
CA PHE A 323 19.32 14.27 -10.38
C PHE A 323 20.80 14.37 -10.75
N GLU A 324 21.28 15.55 -11.15
CA GLU A 324 22.70 15.77 -11.48
C GLU A 324 23.62 15.50 -10.27
N LYS A 325 23.16 15.87 -9.08
CA LYS A 325 23.91 15.69 -7.83
C LYS A 325 23.91 14.24 -7.35
N TRP A 326 22.75 13.60 -7.30
CA TRP A 326 22.57 12.30 -6.66
C TRP A 326 22.72 11.14 -7.64
N ALA A 327 22.34 11.29 -8.90
CA ALA A 327 22.29 10.19 -9.87
C ALA A 327 22.70 10.65 -11.29
N PRO A 328 23.96 11.08 -11.49
CA PRO A 328 24.42 11.67 -12.76
C PRO A 328 24.42 10.69 -13.95
N SER A 329 24.42 9.38 -13.69
CA SER A 329 24.33 8.37 -14.75
C SER A 329 22.90 8.18 -15.29
N VAL A 330 21.88 8.76 -14.64
CA VAL A 330 20.51 8.72 -15.11
C VAL A 330 20.31 9.76 -16.20
N HIS A 331 19.90 9.34 -17.41
CA HIS A 331 19.63 10.26 -18.51
C HIS A 331 18.28 10.95 -18.31
N VAL A 332 18.33 12.19 -17.82
CA VAL A 332 17.16 13.03 -17.55
C VAL A 332 16.93 14.04 -18.67
N VAL A 333 15.70 14.11 -19.18
CA VAL A 333 15.27 15.12 -20.15
C VAL A 333 14.34 16.13 -19.47
N ALA A 334 14.76 17.39 -19.42
CA ALA A 334 13.94 18.49 -18.91
C ALA A 334 13.08 19.12 -20.02
N TYR A 335 11.79 18.83 -20.02
CA TYR A 335 10.84 19.28 -21.03
C TYR A 335 10.32 20.69 -20.75
N LYS A 336 11.04 21.70 -21.26
CA LYS A 336 10.74 23.13 -21.06
C LYS A 336 11.09 23.98 -22.29
N GLY A 337 10.74 25.26 -22.25
CA GLY A 337 11.12 26.25 -23.26
C GLY A 337 10.07 26.48 -24.35
N SER A 338 10.47 27.17 -25.42
CA SER A 338 9.59 27.56 -26.52
C SER A 338 9.10 26.35 -27.34
N PRO A 339 7.98 26.46 -28.10
CA PRO A 339 7.50 25.37 -28.95
C PRO A 339 8.53 24.87 -29.99
N GLY A 340 9.47 25.72 -30.41
CA GLY A 340 10.57 25.32 -31.28
C GLY A 340 11.55 24.39 -30.55
N MET A 341 12.03 24.81 -29.39
CA MET A 341 12.93 24.03 -28.54
C MET A 341 12.32 22.69 -28.13
N ARG A 342 11.03 22.68 -27.78
CA ARG A 342 10.30 21.45 -27.43
C ARG A 342 10.16 20.49 -28.60
N ARG A 343 10.02 20.97 -29.85
CA ARG A 343 10.03 20.11 -31.04
C ARG A 343 11.39 19.45 -31.26
N THR A 344 12.48 20.17 -31.03
CA THR A 344 13.84 19.60 -31.07
C THR A 344 14.00 18.52 -29.99
N LEU A 345 13.59 18.81 -28.75
CA LEU A 345 13.62 17.82 -27.66
C LEU A 345 12.77 16.58 -27.98
N GLN A 346 11.57 16.75 -28.53
CA GLN A 346 10.73 15.62 -28.97
C GLN A 346 11.42 14.78 -30.06
N SER A 347 12.19 15.42 -30.95
CA SER A 347 12.96 14.69 -31.98
C SER A 347 14.12 13.92 -31.36
N GLN A 348 14.85 14.53 -30.44
CA GLN A 348 15.92 13.89 -29.69
C GLN A 348 15.39 12.71 -28.88
N MET A 349 14.26 12.87 -28.17
CA MET A 349 13.63 11.78 -27.40
C MET A 349 13.21 10.57 -28.26
N ARG A 350 12.99 10.76 -29.57
CA ARG A 350 12.74 9.64 -30.50
C ARG A 350 14.02 8.97 -30.98
N ALA A 351 15.11 9.73 -31.08
CA ALA A 351 16.40 9.25 -31.56
C ALA A 351 17.24 8.60 -30.46
N THR A 352 17.20 9.14 -29.24
CA THR A 352 18.03 8.70 -28.11
C THR A 352 17.17 8.11 -27.00
N LYS A 353 17.60 6.97 -26.45
CA LYS A 353 17.00 6.40 -25.24
C LYS A 353 17.28 7.33 -24.05
N PHE A 354 16.24 7.63 -23.28
CA PHE A 354 16.32 8.39 -22.04
C PHE A 354 15.64 7.59 -20.91
N ASN A 355 16.01 7.86 -19.66
CA ASN A 355 15.42 7.17 -18.52
C ASN A 355 14.25 7.95 -17.94
N VAL A 356 14.43 9.26 -17.73
CA VAL A 356 13.47 10.10 -17.01
C VAL A 356 13.09 11.32 -17.86
N LEU A 357 11.79 11.61 -17.96
CA LEU A 357 11.27 12.87 -18.48
C LEU A 357 10.73 13.71 -17.33
N LEU A 358 11.31 14.89 -17.12
CA LEU A 358 10.78 15.93 -16.22
C LEU A 358 9.96 16.92 -17.02
N THR A 359 8.71 17.14 -16.62
CA THR A 359 7.82 18.09 -17.28
C THR A 359 6.86 18.76 -16.30
N THR A 360 6.07 19.72 -16.77
CA THR A 360 5.06 20.41 -15.96
C THR A 360 3.66 20.02 -16.37
N TYR A 361 2.70 20.30 -15.48
CA TYR A 361 1.28 20.02 -15.69
C TYR A 361 0.74 20.58 -17.01
N GLU A 362 1.17 21.78 -17.39
CA GLU A 362 0.71 22.46 -18.60
C GLU A 362 1.19 21.76 -19.87
N TYR A 363 2.43 21.27 -19.88
CA TYR A 363 3.01 20.62 -21.04
C TYR A 363 2.45 19.22 -21.27
N VAL A 364 2.12 18.50 -20.20
CA VAL A 364 1.38 17.22 -20.28
C VAL A 364 0.05 17.41 -20.99
N ILE A 365 -0.66 18.51 -20.71
CA ILE A 365 -1.96 18.79 -21.36
C ILE A 365 -1.76 19.25 -22.81
N LYS A 366 -0.85 20.20 -23.05
CA LYS A 366 -0.63 20.83 -24.37
C LYS A 366 -0.02 19.86 -25.38
N ASP A 367 1.02 19.14 -24.98
CA ASP A 367 1.84 18.30 -25.86
C ASP A 367 1.46 16.81 -25.74
N LYS A 368 0.24 16.53 -25.25
CA LYS A 368 -0.30 15.17 -25.07
C LYS A 368 -0.20 14.31 -26.33
N ALA A 369 -0.37 14.90 -27.52
CA ALA A 369 -0.33 14.17 -28.78
C ALA A 369 1.02 13.46 -29.05
N VAL A 370 2.10 13.94 -28.43
CA VAL A 370 3.43 13.33 -28.53
C VAL A 370 3.74 12.52 -27.28
N LEU A 371 3.55 13.10 -26.10
CA LEU A 371 3.94 12.48 -24.82
C LEU A 371 3.08 11.25 -24.47
N ALA A 372 1.82 11.20 -24.89
CA ALA A 372 0.92 10.06 -24.65
C ALA A 372 1.24 8.85 -25.53
N LYS A 373 2.01 9.01 -26.62
CA LYS A 373 2.43 7.89 -27.48
C LYS A 373 3.47 6.99 -26.81
N LEU A 374 4.13 7.49 -25.76
CA LEU A 374 5.12 6.74 -25.00
C LEU A 374 4.41 5.87 -23.95
N HIS A 375 4.83 4.61 -23.85
CA HIS A 375 4.39 3.70 -22.81
C HIS A 375 5.24 3.91 -21.55
N TRP A 376 4.73 4.71 -20.62
CA TRP A 376 5.41 5.04 -19.38
C TRP A 376 5.38 3.85 -18.43
N LYS A 377 6.51 3.57 -17.79
CA LYS A 377 6.61 2.51 -16.77
C LYS A 377 6.10 2.99 -15.42
N TYR A 378 6.49 4.20 -15.06
CA TYR A 378 6.11 4.83 -13.80
C TYR A 378 5.78 6.30 -14.08
N MET A 379 4.68 6.78 -13.49
CA MET A 379 4.29 8.17 -13.48
C MET A 379 4.33 8.70 -12.05
N ILE A 380 5.11 9.75 -11.80
CA ILE A 380 5.22 10.40 -10.50
C ILE A 380 4.73 11.83 -10.64
N ILE A 381 3.87 12.26 -9.72
CA ILE A 381 3.37 13.64 -9.68
C ILE A 381 3.79 14.27 -8.36
N ASP A 382 4.62 15.30 -8.45
CA ASP A 382 4.97 16.14 -7.31
C ASP A 382 3.82 17.09 -6.98
N GLU A 383 3.75 17.57 -5.75
CA GLU A 383 2.68 18.44 -5.24
C GLU A 383 1.27 17.98 -5.63
N GLY A 384 0.96 16.71 -5.36
CA GLY A 384 -0.30 16.05 -5.71
C GLY A 384 -1.56 16.79 -5.21
N HIS A 385 -1.44 17.67 -4.21
CA HIS A 385 -2.51 18.57 -3.80
C HIS A 385 -3.02 19.49 -4.93
N ARG A 386 -2.27 19.68 -6.03
CA ARG A 386 -2.73 20.37 -7.24
C ARG A 386 -3.85 19.62 -7.98
N MET A 387 -4.03 18.33 -7.69
CA MET A 387 -5.02 17.42 -8.30
C MET A 387 -6.35 17.33 -7.52
N LYS A 388 -6.56 18.17 -6.49
CA LYS A 388 -7.75 18.15 -5.62
C LYS A 388 -9.08 18.27 -6.33
N ASN A 389 -9.13 18.94 -7.49
CA ASN A 389 -10.38 19.09 -8.22
C ASN A 389 -10.68 17.80 -9.01
N HIS A 390 -11.77 17.11 -8.68
CA HIS A 390 -12.23 15.91 -9.40
C HIS A 390 -12.56 16.17 -10.88
N HIS A 391 -12.87 17.41 -11.26
CA HIS A 391 -13.03 17.86 -12.65
C HIS A 391 -11.72 18.39 -13.26
N CYS A 392 -10.56 18.08 -12.67
CA CYS A 392 -9.29 18.54 -13.20
C CYS A 392 -9.05 17.95 -14.59
N LYS A 393 -8.93 18.84 -15.58
CA LYS A 393 -8.58 18.50 -16.97
C LYS A 393 -7.30 17.67 -17.04
N LEU A 394 -6.37 17.87 -16.11
CA LEU A 394 -5.14 17.08 -16.00
C LEU A 394 -5.44 15.61 -15.71
N THR A 395 -6.24 15.31 -14.67
CA THR A 395 -6.63 13.93 -14.32
C THR A 395 -7.31 13.23 -15.48
N GLN A 396 -8.23 13.91 -16.16
CA GLN A 396 -8.92 13.38 -17.33
C GLN A 396 -7.94 13.06 -18.47
N VAL A 397 -7.02 13.98 -18.77
CA VAL A 397 -6.01 13.78 -19.82
C VAL A 397 -5.08 12.62 -19.48
N LEU A 398 -4.61 12.54 -18.24
CA LEU A 398 -3.72 11.47 -17.77
C LEU A 398 -4.41 10.11 -17.81
N ASN A 399 -5.64 10.00 -17.31
CA ASN A 399 -6.39 8.75 -17.31
C ASN A 399 -6.78 8.27 -18.72
N THR A 400 -7.09 9.19 -19.63
CA THR A 400 -7.59 8.85 -20.98
C THR A 400 -6.48 8.59 -21.98
N HIS A 401 -5.40 9.38 -21.92
CA HIS A 401 -4.37 9.37 -22.97
C HIS A 401 -3.07 8.69 -22.53
N TYR A 402 -2.71 8.75 -21.26
CA TYR A 402 -1.42 8.23 -20.80
C TYR A 402 -1.55 6.82 -20.26
N THR A 403 -0.65 5.94 -20.73
CA THR A 403 -0.53 4.59 -20.19
C THR A 403 0.66 4.55 -19.22
N ALA A 404 0.36 4.40 -17.93
CA ALA A 404 1.34 4.23 -16.86
C ALA A 404 0.75 3.27 -15.80
N PRO A 405 1.24 2.02 -15.71
CA PRO A 405 0.76 1.04 -14.73
C PRO A 405 1.01 1.49 -13.29
N HIS A 406 2.21 2.00 -13.02
CA HIS A 406 2.60 2.48 -11.69
C HIS A 406 2.46 4.00 -11.59
N ARG A 407 1.82 4.45 -10.51
CA ARG A 407 1.52 5.86 -10.22
C ARG A 407 1.85 6.18 -8.78
N LEU A 408 2.57 7.28 -8.59
CA LEU A 408 2.93 7.81 -7.27
C LEU A 408 2.57 9.29 -7.19
N LEU A 409 1.91 9.69 -6.10
CA LEU A 409 1.68 11.09 -5.76
C LEU A 409 2.61 11.48 -4.62
N LEU A 410 3.27 12.63 -4.72
CA LEU A 410 4.04 13.22 -3.62
C LEU A 410 3.26 14.41 -3.07
N THR A 411 3.07 14.48 -1.76
CA THR A 411 2.47 15.66 -1.13
C THR A 411 3.14 15.95 0.20
N GLY A 412 3.43 17.22 0.48
CA GLY A 412 3.88 17.67 1.80
C GLY A 412 2.78 18.23 2.68
N THR A 413 1.56 18.36 2.14
CA THR A 413 0.42 18.90 2.88
C THR A 413 -0.62 17.81 3.10
N PRO A 414 -1.14 17.66 4.33
CA PRO A 414 -2.24 16.77 4.59
C PRO A 414 -3.45 17.19 3.75
N LEU A 415 -4.15 16.20 3.21
CA LEU A 415 -5.30 16.41 2.35
C LEU A 415 -6.39 17.18 3.11
N GLN A 416 -7.00 18.16 2.45
CA GLN A 416 -8.06 18.95 3.06
C GLN A 416 -9.28 18.05 3.32
N ASN A 417 -10.01 18.33 4.40
CA ASN A 417 -11.10 17.51 4.96
C ASN A 417 -12.33 17.30 4.05
N LYS A 418 -12.23 17.49 2.73
CA LYS A 418 -13.32 17.32 1.77
C LYS A 418 -13.19 15.97 1.06
N LEU A 419 -14.16 15.10 1.29
CA LEU A 419 -14.25 13.77 0.65
C LEU A 419 -14.13 13.79 -0.88
N PRO A 420 -14.69 14.76 -1.62
CA PRO A 420 -14.49 14.84 -3.08
C PRO A 420 -13.04 15.03 -3.51
N GLU A 421 -12.23 15.72 -2.70
CA GLU A 421 -10.82 15.95 -3.00
C GLU A 421 -9.99 14.70 -2.75
N LEU A 422 -10.30 13.96 -1.67
CA LEU A 422 -9.71 12.66 -1.40
C LEU A 422 -10.07 11.66 -2.51
N TRP A 423 -11.34 11.63 -2.93
CA TRP A 423 -11.80 10.81 -4.04
C TRP A 423 -11.04 11.12 -5.33
N ALA A 424 -10.82 12.40 -5.67
CA ALA A 424 -10.12 12.78 -6.88
C ALA A 424 -8.70 12.18 -6.96
N LEU A 425 -8.00 12.14 -5.82
CA LEU A 425 -6.65 11.59 -5.73
C LEU A 425 -6.65 10.06 -5.76
N LEU A 426 -7.58 9.44 -5.03
CA LEU A 426 -7.74 7.99 -5.04
C LEU A 426 -8.18 7.46 -6.40
N ASN A 427 -9.06 8.18 -7.12
CA ASN A 427 -9.44 7.88 -8.50
C ASN A 427 -8.24 8.00 -9.45
N PHE A 428 -7.37 8.99 -9.25
CA PHE A 428 -6.15 9.09 -10.06
C PHE A 428 -5.22 7.89 -9.85
N LEU A 429 -5.06 7.42 -8.62
CA LEU A 429 -4.21 6.27 -8.31
C LEU A 429 -4.86 4.96 -8.75
N LEU A 430 -6.14 4.76 -8.46
CA LEU A 430 -6.86 3.50 -8.64
C LEU A 430 -8.19 3.77 -9.38
N PRO A 431 -8.14 4.14 -10.68
CA PRO A 431 -9.32 4.53 -11.44
C PRO A 431 -10.33 3.39 -11.63
N SER A 432 -9.90 2.14 -11.56
CA SER A 432 -10.78 0.96 -11.65
C SER A 432 -11.67 0.81 -10.41
N ILE A 433 -11.16 1.20 -9.24
CA ILE A 433 -11.82 1.04 -7.95
C ILE A 433 -12.78 2.21 -7.71
N PHE A 434 -12.28 3.44 -7.84
CA PHE A 434 -13.02 4.65 -7.45
C PHE A 434 -13.73 5.31 -8.63
N LYS A 435 -14.66 4.62 -9.30
CA LYS A 435 -15.34 5.15 -10.51
C LYS A 435 -16.33 6.29 -10.25
N SER A 436 -16.99 6.28 -9.10
CA SER A 436 -18.04 7.27 -8.76
C SER A 436 -17.75 8.00 -7.45
N CYS A 437 -17.79 9.34 -7.50
CA CYS A 437 -17.65 10.19 -6.32
C CYS A 437 -18.86 10.04 -5.39
N SER A 438 -20.07 9.84 -5.92
CA SER A 438 -21.27 9.70 -5.10
C SER A 438 -21.26 8.43 -4.25
N THR A 439 -20.76 7.33 -4.79
CA THR A 439 -20.59 6.06 -4.07
C THR A 439 -19.55 6.22 -2.97
N PHE A 440 -18.45 6.91 -3.25
CA PHE A 440 -17.44 7.24 -2.26
C PHE A 440 -18.01 8.12 -1.15
N GLU A 441 -18.74 9.18 -1.49
CA GLU A 441 -19.41 10.01 -0.49
C GLU A 441 -20.40 9.20 0.36
N GLN A 442 -21.16 8.26 -0.21
CA GLN A 442 -22.04 7.39 0.57
C GLN A 442 -21.27 6.51 1.56
N TRP A 443 -20.13 5.94 1.15
CA TRP A 443 -19.27 5.13 2.02
C TRP A 443 -18.63 5.96 3.13
N PHE A 444 -18.21 7.19 2.83
CA PHE A 444 -17.43 8.01 3.74
C PHE A 444 -18.24 9.08 4.49
N ASN A 445 -19.49 9.37 4.13
CA ASN A 445 -20.31 10.37 4.83
C ASN A 445 -20.86 9.85 6.16
N ALA A 446 -21.00 8.54 6.37
CA ALA A 446 -21.63 8.03 7.59
C ALA A 446 -20.89 8.41 8.90
N PRO A 447 -19.56 8.54 8.92
CA PRO A 447 -18.82 9.13 10.04
C PRO A 447 -18.99 10.64 10.26
N PHE A 448 -19.24 11.39 9.19
CA PHE A 448 -19.27 12.86 9.20
C PHE A 448 -20.68 13.44 9.15
N ALA A 449 -21.70 12.63 8.86
CA ALA A 449 -23.10 12.97 9.02
C ALA A 449 -23.36 13.21 10.51
N THR A 450 -23.77 14.43 10.82
CA THR A 450 -23.79 14.99 12.18
C THR A 450 -24.92 14.41 13.02
#